data_AF-C2CKM6-F1
#
_entry.id   AF-C2CKM6-F1
#
_cell.length_a   1.000
_cell.length_b   1.000
_cell.length_c   1.000
_cell.angle_alpha   90.00
_cell.angle_beta   90.00
_cell.angle_gamma   90.00
#
_symmetry.space_group_name_H-M   'P 1'
#
loop_
_entity.id
_entity.type
_entity.pdbx_description
1 polymer ?
#
loop_
_entity_poly.entity_id
_entity_poly.type
_entity_poly.pdbx_seq_one_letter_code
_entity_poly.pdbx_strand_id
1 'polypeptide(L)'
;MKLIKVLVNKKVEIKYQTTGELEERLTKSENELSGECLKEVKFIIKDDDENKRLKLLVILSPIFLASFDSSEEELGFFKKNLEHSNFPYGLYPEFFPFSENDYRSFYKNAENKEDIYLNKNQEIEFSLNPLLDKYILALAYLIEHLIVDDKNRDALLDYFDEIRNDIVINGRRSILANGIQAFYLSKYVLVWMMTFCENLMEEKEGELFLGPIYQRINSLKRADF
;
A
#
# COMPACT_ATOMS: atom_id res chain seq x y z
N MET A 1 10.48 5.59 8.76
CA MET A 1 10.12 5.02 7.44
C MET A 1 10.98 5.64 6.34
N LYS A 2 10.85 5.16 5.10
CA LYS A 2 11.52 5.75 3.94
C LYS A 2 10.63 5.65 2.70
N LEU A 3 10.65 6.71 1.89
CA LEU A 3 10.03 6.78 0.58
C LEU A 3 11.12 6.72 -0.49
N ILE A 4 10.90 5.95 -1.55
CA ILE A 4 11.70 5.97 -2.76
C ILE A 4 10.79 6.37 -3.91
N LYS A 5 11.09 7.50 -4.56
CA LYS A 5 10.50 7.87 -5.86
C LYS A 5 11.42 7.36 -6.98
N VAL A 6 10.92 6.45 -7.81
CA VAL A 6 11.64 5.93 -8.97
C VAL A 6 11.23 6.74 -10.20
N LEU A 7 12.17 7.53 -10.73
CA LEU A 7 11.98 8.35 -11.93
C LEU A 7 12.60 7.65 -13.14
N VAL A 8 12.37 8.16 -14.35
CA VAL A 8 12.93 7.59 -15.59
C VAL A 8 14.45 7.43 -15.50
N ASN A 9 15.15 8.47 -15.04
CA ASN A 9 16.62 8.54 -15.09
C ASN A 9 17.30 8.44 -13.73
N LYS A 10 16.55 8.54 -12.62
CA LYS A 10 17.13 8.59 -11.27
C LYS A 10 16.18 8.02 -10.22
N LYS A 11 16.71 7.78 -9.02
CA LYS A 11 15.93 7.43 -7.82
C LYS A 11 16.15 8.49 -6.76
N VAL A 12 15.07 8.89 -6.09
CA VAL A 12 15.11 9.86 -4.99
C VAL A 12 14.67 9.15 -3.73
N GLU A 13 15.51 9.22 -2.71
CA GLU A 13 15.27 8.61 -1.41
C GLU A 13 14.99 9.69 -0.37
N ILE A 14 13.88 9.53 0.36
CA ILE A 14 13.45 10.44 1.40
C ILE A 14 13.20 9.63 2.66
N LYS A 15 14.03 9.84 3.68
CA LYS A 15 13.80 9.27 5.02
C LYS A 15 12.90 10.20 5.81
N TYR A 16 11.94 9.64 6.54
CA TYR A 16 10.97 10.39 7.33
C TYR A 16 10.46 9.54 8.49
N GLN A 17 10.03 10.17 9.58
CA GLN A 17 9.41 9.50 10.72
C GLN A 17 7.90 9.70 10.75
N THR A 18 7.43 10.90 10.44
CA THR A 18 6.01 11.24 10.40
C THR A 18 5.60 11.74 9.01
N THR A 19 4.31 11.68 8.70
CA THR A 19 3.76 12.18 7.45
C THR A 19 3.99 13.68 7.28
N GLY A 20 3.91 14.49 8.35
CA GLY A 20 4.28 15.91 8.31
C GLY A 20 5.74 16.15 7.93
N GLU A 21 6.69 15.34 8.43
CA GLU A 21 8.09 15.42 8.00
C GLU A 21 8.25 15.08 6.50
N LEU A 22 7.47 14.11 6.01
CA LEU A 22 7.47 13.75 4.60
C LEU A 22 6.96 14.91 3.73
N GLU A 23 5.88 15.59 4.12
CA GLU A 23 5.34 16.77 3.43
C GLU A 23 6.39 17.88 3.27
N GLU A 24 7.08 18.23 4.35
CA GLU A 24 8.13 19.24 4.32
C GLU A 24 9.26 18.87 3.34
N ARG A 25 9.63 17.58 3.30
CA ARG A 25 10.71 17.08 2.44
C ARG A 25 10.28 17.00 0.98
N LEU A 26 9.04 16.61 0.70
CA LEU A 26 8.48 16.58 -0.65
C LEU A 26 8.43 17.98 -1.25
N THR A 27 7.94 18.96 -0.49
CA THR A 27 7.88 20.38 -0.91
C THR A 27 9.27 20.94 -1.24
N LYS A 28 10.31 20.58 -0.46
CA LYS A 28 11.69 20.97 -0.76
C LYS A 28 12.22 20.30 -2.03
N SER A 29 11.80 19.07 -2.32
CA SER A 29 12.25 18.29 -3.47
C SER A 29 11.55 18.62 -4.79
N GLU A 30 10.35 19.21 -4.78
CA GLU A 30 9.59 19.53 -6.00
C GLU A 30 10.37 20.42 -6.97
N ASN A 31 11.18 21.35 -6.46
CA ASN A 31 12.03 22.24 -7.27
C ASN A 31 13.16 21.49 -8.01
N GLU A 32 13.61 20.33 -7.51
CA GLU A 32 14.73 19.55 -8.06
C GLU A 32 14.27 18.43 -9.04
N LEU A 33 12.96 18.23 -9.17
CA LEU A 33 12.34 17.13 -9.92
C LEU A 33 11.52 17.59 -11.13
N SER A 34 11.52 18.90 -11.43
CA SER A 34 10.80 19.44 -12.57
C SER A 34 11.25 18.78 -13.89
N GLY A 35 10.29 18.23 -14.65
CA GLY A 35 10.54 17.59 -15.95
C GLY A 35 10.85 16.08 -15.93
N GLU A 36 11.00 15.45 -14.76
CA GLU A 36 11.19 13.99 -14.65
C GLU A 36 9.84 13.26 -14.49
N CYS A 37 9.66 12.15 -15.20
CA CYS A 37 8.45 11.33 -15.10
C CYS A 37 8.60 10.26 -13.99
N LEU A 38 7.68 10.27 -13.03
CA LEU A 38 7.59 9.27 -11.96
C LEU A 38 7.06 7.96 -12.52
N LYS A 39 7.78 6.87 -12.24
CA LYS A 39 7.44 5.51 -12.69
C LYS A 39 6.88 4.63 -11.59
N GLU A 40 7.30 4.84 -10.36
CA GLU A 40 6.93 4.00 -9.22
C GLU A 40 7.19 4.78 -7.93
N VAL A 41 6.35 4.53 -6.93
CA VAL A 41 6.59 4.94 -5.56
C VAL A 41 6.78 3.69 -4.71
N LYS A 42 7.84 3.65 -3.90
CA LYS A 42 8.12 2.54 -2.99
C LYS A 42 8.24 3.05 -1.55
N PHE A 43 7.47 2.47 -0.65
CA PHE A 43 7.59 2.66 0.79
C PHE A 43 8.48 1.57 1.37
N ILE A 44 9.41 1.96 2.25
CA ILE A 44 10.28 1.07 3.01
C ILE A 44 9.92 1.22 4.49
N ILE A 45 9.36 0.15 5.04
CA ILE A 45 8.80 0.12 6.40
C ILE A 45 9.60 -0.91 7.20
N LYS A 46 10.05 -0.56 8.40
CA LYS A 46 10.70 -1.54 9.28
C LYS A 46 9.63 -2.50 9.80
N ASP A 47 9.83 -3.80 9.59
CA ASP A 47 8.94 -4.81 10.17
C ASP A 47 9.26 -5.04 11.65
N ASP A 48 8.30 -5.58 12.39
CA ASP A 48 8.51 -6.07 13.76
C ASP A 48 8.94 -7.54 13.79
N ASP A 49 9.44 -7.99 14.94
CA ASP A 49 9.99 -9.35 15.11
C ASP A 49 8.92 -10.45 14.97
N GLU A 50 7.65 -10.11 15.13
CA GLU A 50 6.51 -11.03 14.94
C GLU A 50 5.91 -10.93 13.52
N ASN A 51 6.50 -10.11 12.64
CA ASN A 51 6.02 -9.80 11.29
C ASN A 51 4.58 -9.25 11.27
N LYS A 52 4.11 -8.61 12.35
CA LYS A 52 2.73 -8.08 12.45
C LYS A 52 2.47 -6.96 11.44
N ARG A 53 3.44 -6.08 11.20
CA ARG A 53 3.34 -5.00 10.20
C ARG A 53 3.25 -5.58 8.79
N LEU A 54 4.09 -6.56 8.46
CA LEU A 54 4.00 -7.28 7.20
C LEU A 54 2.64 -7.97 7.05
N LYS A 55 2.21 -8.70 8.08
CA LYS A 55 0.92 -9.40 8.13
C LYS A 55 -0.22 -8.43 7.81
N LEU A 56 -0.33 -7.32 8.54
CA LEU A 56 -1.42 -6.36 8.34
C LEU A 56 -1.32 -5.65 6.98
N LEU A 57 -0.12 -5.29 6.53
CA LEU A 57 0.05 -4.67 5.21
C LEU A 57 -0.42 -5.61 4.09
N VAL A 58 -0.10 -6.89 4.17
CA VAL A 58 -0.58 -7.92 3.22
C VAL A 58 -2.11 -7.96 3.20
N ILE A 59 -2.74 -7.99 4.38
CA ILE A 59 -4.22 -7.97 4.51
C ILE A 59 -4.81 -6.73 3.87
N LEU A 60 -4.25 -5.55 4.12
CA LEU A 60 -4.79 -4.28 3.60
C LEU A 60 -4.38 -3.99 2.14
N SER A 61 -3.40 -4.70 1.60
CA SER A 61 -2.85 -4.43 0.28
C SER A 61 -3.87 -4.38 -0.86
N PRO A 62 -4.92 -5.24 -0.95
CA PRO A 62 -5.91 -5.11 -2.01
C PRO A 62 -6.68 -3.78 -1.94
N ILE A 63 -6.91 -3.28 -0.72
CA ILE A 63 -7.61 -2.00 -0.50
C ILE A 63 -6.72 -0.85 -0.97
N PHE A 64 -5.45 -0.85 -0.59
CA PHE A 64 -4.51 0.20 -1.00
C PHE A 64 -4.27 0.21 -2.51
N LEU A 65 -4.01 -0.95 -3.12
CA LEU A 65 -3.77 -1.06 -4.56
C LEU A 65 -4.95 -0.51 -5.37
N ALA A 66 -6.18 -0.89 -5.02
CA ALA A 66 -7.37 -0.41 -5.73
C ALA A 66 -7.69 1.06 -5.46
N SER A 67 -7.48 1.54 -4.24
CA SER A 67 -7.85 2.91 -3.85
C SER A 67 -6.86 3.95 -4.37
N PHE A 68 -5.58 3.59 -4.44
CA PHE A 68 -4.51 4.48 -4.89
C PHE A 68 -4.14 4.28 -6.36
N ASP A 69 -4.84 3.41 -7.10
CA ASP A 69 -4.63 3.31 -8.53
C ASP A 69 -4.82 4.67 -9.20
N SER A 70 -3.85 5.07 -10.02
CA SER A 70 -3.89 6.31 -10.81
C SER A 70 -3.49 6.04 -12.26
N SER A 71 -3.60 4.78 -12.67
CA SER A 71 -3.34 4.34 -14.04
C SER A 71 -4.42 4.87 -14.99
N GLU A 72 -4.09 5.00 -16.28
CA GLU A 72 -5.08 5.37 -17.32
C GLU A 72 -6.16 4.30 -17.46
N GLU A 73 -5.74 3.03 -17.45
CA GLU A 73 -6.63 1.88 -17.37
C GLU A 73 -6.69 1.37 -15.93
N GLU A 74 -7.87 0.98 -15.46
CA GLU A 74 -8.07 0.51 -14.09
C GLU A 74 -7.09 -0.62 -13.73
N LEU A 75 -6.31 -0.39 -12.67
CA LEU A 75 -5.21 -1.21 -12.17
C LEU A 75 -4.13 -1.53 -13.21
N GLY A 76 -3.97 -0.72 -14.24
CA GLY A 76 -3.02 -0.95 -15.34
C GLY A 76 -1.59 -1.19 -14.86
N PHE A 77 -1.10 -0.39 -13.90
CA PHE A 77 0.22 -0.60 -13.31
C PHE A 77 0.33 -1.94 -12.57
N PHE A 78 -0.67 -2.29 -11.75
CA PHE A 78 -0.67 -3.55 -11.02
C PHE A 78 -0.71 -4.75 -11.99
N LYS A 79 -1.60 -4.72 -12.99
CA LYS A 79 -1.70 -5.73 -14.05
C LYS A 79 -0.37 -5.93 -14.77
N LYS A 80 0.33 -4.84 -15.12
CA LYS A 80 1.66 -4.91 -15.73
C LYS A 80 2.70 -5.56 -14.81
N ASN A 81 2.68 -5.25 -13.52
CA ASN A 81 3.59 -5.90 -12.57
C ASN A 81 3.31 -7.40 -12.45
N LEU A 82 2.04 -7.83 -12.56
CA LEU A 82 1.67 -9.27 -12.55
C LEU A 82 2.29 -10.05 -13.71
N GLU A 83 2.47 -9.44 -14.89
CA GLU A 83 3.12 -10.09 -16.05
C GLU A 83 4.56 -10.53 -15.75
N HIS A 84 5.17 -9.93 -14.74
CA HIS A 84 6.54 -10.22 -14.34
C HIS A 84 6.63 -10.92 -12.98
N SER A 85 5.59 -10.87 -12.15
CA SER A 85 5.59 -11.47 -10.81
C SER A 85 5.88 -12.97 -10.85
N ASN A 86 6.51 -13.45 -9.80
CA ASN A 86 6.69 -14.87 -9.58
C ASN A 86 5.38 -15.60 -9.20
N PHE A 87 4.32 -14.85 -8.87
CA PHE A 87 3.05 -15.38 -8.40
C PHE A 87 1.86 -14.83 -9.20
N PRO A 88 0.79 -15.63 -9.44
CA PRO A 88 -0.34 -15.23 -10.29
C PRO A 88 -1.08 -13.96 -9.87
N TYR A 89 -0.96 -13.57 -8.61
CA TYR A 89 -1.63 -12.40 -8.04
C TYR A 89 -0.65 -11.41 -7.41
N GLY A 90 0.63 -11.45 -7.82
CA GLY A 90 1.60 -10.42 -7.45
C GLY A 90 2.11 -10.51 -6.01
N LEU A 91 1.80 -11.60 -5.32
CA LEU A 91 2.04 -11.75 -3.89
C LEU A 91 2.44 -13.19 -3.56
N TYR A 92 3.40 -13.34 -2.65
CA TYR A 92 3.75 -14.64 -2.08
C TYR A 92 2.51 -15.30 -1.45
N PRO A 93 2.23 -16.59 -1.71
CA PRO A 93 0.94 -17.18 -1.36
C PRO A 93 0.80 -17.62 0.10
N GLU A 94 1.89 -17.73 0.88
CA GLU A 94 1.88 -18.35 2.22
C GLU A 94 2.23 -17.37 3.35
N PHE A 95 1.32 -16.43 3.66
CA PHE A 95 1.46 -15.48 4.77
C PHE A 95 0.72 -15.89 6.06
N PHE A 96 -0.21 -16.84 5.99
CA PHE A 96 -1.08 -17.22 7.09
C PHE A 96 -1.19 -18.75 7.20
N PRO A 97 -0.26 -19.44 7.90
CA PRO A 97 0.84 -18.90 8.71
C PRO A 97 2.07 -18.48 7.88
N PHE A 98 2.81 -17.48 8.35
CA PHE A 98 4.05 -17.02 7.69
C PHE A 98 5.24 -17.87 8.14
N SER A 99 5.94 -18.47 7.18
CA SER A 99 7.21 -19.17 7.39
C SER A 99 8.34 -18.36 6.77
N GLU A 100 9.12 -17.68 7.61
CA GLU A 100 10.25 -16.86 7.16
C GLU A 100 11.30 -17.72 6.43
N ASN A 101 11.51 -18.96 6.87
CA ASN A 101 12.45 -19.88 6.23
C ASN A 101 12.03 -20.23 4.80
N ASP A 102 10.75 -20.54 4.59
CA ASP A 102 10.23 -20.88 3.27
C ASP A 102 10.23 -19.64 2.36
N TYR A 103 9.82 -18.49 2.90
CA TYR A 103 9.85 -17.20 2.22
C TYR A 103 11.27 -16.85 1.74
N ARG A 104 12.26 -16.88 2.64
CA ARG A 104 13.66 -16.57 2.29
C ARG A 104 14.27 -17.61 1.36
N SER A 105 13.88 -18.88 1.48
CA SER A 105 14.35 -19.95 0.60
C SER A 105 13.87 -19.76 -0.84
N PHE A 106 12.62 -19.33 -1.02
CA PHE A 106 12.09 -18.96 -2.34
C PHE A 106 12.90 -17.82 -2.97
N TYR A 107 13.03 -16.70 -2.27
CA TYR A 107 13.72 -15.50 -2.77
C TYR A 107 15.25 -15.61 -2.81
N LYS A 108 15.83 -16.72 -2.37
CA LYS A 108 17.26 -17.01 -2.60
C LYS A 108 17.56 -17.25 -4.07
N ASN A 109 16.60 -17.82 -4.81
CA ASN A 109 16.77 -18.25 -6.19
C ASN A 109 15.90 -17.47 -7.18
N ALA A 110 15.10 -16.52 -6.71
CA ALA A 110 14.21 -15.69 -7.51
C ALA A 110 14.48 -14.21 -7.24
N GLU A 111 14.45 -13.40 -8.30
CA GLU A 111 14.43 -11.94 -8.16
C GLU A 111 13.08 -11.51 -7.58
N ASN A 112 13.08 -10.52 -6.69
CA ASN A 112 11.84 -9.92 -6.20
C ASN A 112 11.14 -9.15 -7.32
N LYS A 113 9.89 -9.53 -7.61
CA LYS A 113 9.04 -8.87 -8.62
C LYS A 113 7.63 -8.58 -8.09
N GLU A 114 7.43 -8.77 -6.79
CA GLU A 114 6.18 -8.56 -6.09
C GLU A 114 6.09 -7.12 -5.59
N ASP A 115 4.86 -6.62 -5.43
CA ASP A 115 4.62 -5.29 -4.88
C ASP A 115 4.90 -5.22 -3.37
N ILE A 116 4.86 -6.35 -2.67
CA ILE A 116 5.23 -6.46 -1.25
C ILE A 116 6.35 -7.48 -1.09
N TYR A 117 7.47 -7.06 -0.50
CA TYR A 117 8.62 -7.92 -0.26
C TYR A 117 9.31 -7.62 1.08
N LEU A 118 9.56 -8.64 1.89
CA LEU A 118 10.35 -8.54 3.12
C LEU A 118 11.82 -8.81 2.80
N ASN A 119 12.64 -7.77 2.87
CA ASN A 119 14.06 -7.88 2.52
C ASN A 119 14.92 -8.51 3.64
N LYS A 120 16.21 -8.68 3.37
CA LYS A 120 17.18 -9.28 4.31
C LYS A 120 17.47 -8.42 5.55
N ASN A 121 17.12 -7.13 5.51
CA ASN A 121 17.29 -6.19 6.63
C ASN A 121 16.03 -6.12 7.52
N GLN A 122 15.06 -7.01 7.31
CA GLN A 122 13.76 -6.99 8.00
C GLN A 122 13.01 -5.67 7.72
N GLU A 123 13.05 -5.23 6.47
CA GLU A 123 12.30 -4.09 5.96
C GLU A 123 11.35 -4.55 4.86
N ILE A 124 10.11 -4.09 4.95
CA ILE A 124 9.07 -4.32 3.96
C ILE A 124 9.22 -3.27 2.87
N GLU A 125 9.40 -3.73 1.63
CA GLU A 125 9.31 -2.92 0.43
C GLU A 125 7.89 -3.01 -0.11
N PHE A 126 7.17 -1.89 -0.15
CA PHE A 126 5.83 -1.80 -0.71
C PHE A 126 5.80 -0.84 -1.89
N SER A 127 5.64 -1.38 -3.09
CA SER A 127 5.67 -0.67 -4.36
C SER A 127 4.29 -0.41 -4.93
N LEU A 128 4.04 0.81 -5.38
CA LEU A 128 2.81 1.21 -6.07
C LEU A 128 3.11 1.99 -7.35
N ASN A 129 2.05 2.23 -8.11
CA ASN A 129 2.03 3.12 -9.27
C ASN A 129 2.60 4.51 -8.93
N PRO A 130 2.97 5.31 -9.96
CA PRO A 130 3.23 6.73 -9.77
C PRO A 130 2.06 7.38 -9.04
N LEU A 131 2.32 8.21 -8.04
CA LEU A 131 1.29 8.95 -7.30
C LEU A 131 1.65 10.42 -7.26
N LEU A 132 0.63 11.28 -7.31
CA LEU A 132 0.81 12.69 -6.95
C LEU A 132 1.14 12.80 -5.46
N ASP A 133 1.91 13.82 -5.08
CA ASP A 133 2.44 13.97 -3.73
C ASP A 133 1.34 13.97 -2.65
N LYS A 134 0.19 14.60 -2.92
CA LYS A 134 -0.98 14.53 -2.01
C LYS A 134 -1.48 13.10 -1.74
N TYR A 135 -1.37 12.19 -2.70
CA TYR A 135 -1.75 10.79 -2.52
C TYR A 135 -0.62 9.96 -1.90
N ILE A 136 0.64 10.34 -2.13
CA ILE A 136 1.77 9.78 -1.38
C ILE A 136 1.61 10.10 0.10
N LEU A 137 1.29 11.35 0.45
CA LEU A 137 1.06 11.78 1.83
C LEU A 137 -0.13 11.05 2.46
N ALA A 138 -1.24 10.91 1.74
CA ALA A 138 -2.40 10.14 2.22
C ALA A 138 -2.04 8.68 2.53
N LEU A 139 -1.29 8.01 1.64
CA LEU A 139 -0.86 6.62 1.88
C LEU A 139 0.16 6.52 3.01
N ALA A 140 1.09 7.47 3.11
CA ALA A 140 2.04 7.55 4.22
C ALA A 140 1.31 7.65 5.57
N TYR A 141 0.28 8.50 5.64
CA TYR A 141 -0.54 8.66 6.83
C TYR A 141 -1.29 7.38 7.21
N LEU A 142 -1.88 6.68 6.24
CA LEU A 142 -2.53 5.38 6.48
C LEU A 142 -1.54 4.33 6.98
N ILE A 143 -0.34 4.27 6.39
CA ILE A 143 0.71 3.34 6.83
C ILE A 143 1.15 3.69 8.26
N GLU A 144 1.39 4.95 8.55
CA GLU A 144 1.78 5.44 9.88
C GLU A 144 0.73 5.03 10.93
N HIS A 145 -0.54 5.30 10.68
CA HIS A 145 -1.59 5.15 11.68
C HIS A 145 -2.27 3.77 11.71
N LEU A 146 -2.25 2.99 10.63
CA LEU A 146 -2.86 1.65 10.61
C LEU A 146 -1.82 0.55 10.79
N ILE A 147 -0.62 0.70 10.23
CA ILE A 147 0.41 -0.34 10.21
C ILE A 147 1.47 -0.10 11.28
N VAL A 148 2.01 1.12 11.36
CA VAL A 148 3.15 1.42 12.24
C VAL A 148 2.70 1.62 13.69
N ASP A 149 1.58 2.31 13.92
CA ASP A 149 0.98 2.47 15.24
C ASP A 149 0.56 1.11 15.85
N ASP A 150 1.13 0.80 17.01
CA ASP A 150 0.96 -0.52 17.62
C ASP A 150 -0.48 -0.77 18.07
N LYS A 151 -1.15 0.25 18.63
CA LYS A 151 -2.51 0.13 19.17
C LYS A 151 -3.51 -0.18 18.05
N ASN A 152 -3.46 0.58 16.96
CA ASN A 152 -4.34 0.37 15.82
C ASN A 152 -4.01 -0.93 15.08
N ARG A 153 -2.72 -1.24 14.91
CA ARG A 153 -2.30 -2.49 14.27
C ARG A 153 -2.82 -3.70 15.03
N ASP A 154 -2.64 -3.74 16.34
CA ASP A 154 -3.07 -4.88 17.16
C ASP A 154 -4.60 -5.02 17.14
N ALA A 155 -5.34 -3.91 17.26
CA ALA A 155 -6.81 -3.94 17.14
C ALA A 155 -7.31 -4.43 15.78
N LEU A 156 -6.64 -4.06 14.68
CA LEU A 156 -6.97 -4.56 13.34
C LEU A 156 -6.59 -6.02 13.15
N LEU A 157 -5.45 -6.46 13.69
CA LEU A 157 -5.03 -7.86 13.62
C LEU A 157 -5.95 -8.77 14.45
N ASP A 158 -6.48 -8.29 15.57
CA ASP A 158 -7.52 -8.98 16.33
C ASP A 158 -8.82 -9.06 15.54
N TYR A 159 -9.20 -7.99 14.82
CA TYR A 159 -10.38 -8.01 13.95
C TYR A 159 -10.23 -8.96 12.74
N PHE A 160 -9.00 -9.19 12.28
CA PHE A 160 -8.66 -10.09 11.17
C PHE A 160 -7.96 -11.38 11.65
N ASP A 161 -8.26 -11.84 12.85
CA ASP A 161 -7.62 -13.02 13.47
C ASP A 161 -7.78 -14.29 12.63
N GLU A 162 -8.96 -14.50 12.06
CA GLU A 162 -9.35 -15.65 11.22
C GLU A 162 -8.94 -15.50 9.73
N ILE A 163 -8.08 -14.54 9.40
CA ILE A 163 -7.64 -14.34 8.02
C ILE A 163 -6.82 -15.53 7.49
N ARG A 164 -7.02 -15.86 6.22
CA ARG A 164 -6.34 -16.96 5.52
C ARG A 164 -5.73 -16.49 4.20
N ASN A 165 -4.74 -17.24 3.71
CA ASN A 165 -4.08 -16.98 2.42
C ASN A 165 -5.08 -16.83 1.26
N ASP A 166 -6.06 -17.73 1.17
CA ASP A 166 -7.05 -17.71 0.10
C ASP A 166 -7.94 -16.47 0.13
N ILE A 167 -8.22 -15.89 1.29
CA ILE A 167 -9.01 -14.66 1.40
C ILE A 167 -8.26 -13.48 0.79
N VAL A 168 -6.97 -13.31 1.12
CA VAL A 168 -6.14 -12.21 0.58
C VAL A 168 -5.92 -12.38 -0.93
N ILE A 169 -5.62 -13.60 -1.37
CA ILE A 169 -5.47 -13.93 -2.79
C ILE A 169 -6.77 -13.67 -3.56
N ASN A 170 -7.92 -14.07 -3.02
CA ASN A 170 -9.22 -13.75 -3.61
C ASN A 170 -9.52 -12.26 -3.59
N GLY A 171 -9.07 -11.51 -2.58
CA GLY A 171 -9.12 -10.05 -2.57
C GLY A 171 -8.37 -9.42 -3.74
N ARG A 172 -7.13 -9.87 -4.00
CA ARG A 172 -6.34 -9.43 -5.16
C ARG A 172 -6.99 -9.80 -6.48
N ARG A 173 -7.54 -11.01 -6.60
CA ARG A 173 -8.34 -11.42 -7.76
C ARG A 173 -9.58 -10.55 -7.94
N SER A 174 -10.26 -10.20 -6.85
CA SER A 174 -11.50 -9.41 -6.85
C SER A 174 -11.24 -7.99 -7.35
N ILE A 175 -10.15 -7.33 -6.90
CA ILE A 175 -9.78 -5.99 -7.39
C ILE A 175 -9.38 -6.02 -8.87
N LEU A 176 -8.71 -7.08 -9.35
CA LEU A 176 -8.37 -7.18 -10.78
C LEU A 176 -9.61 -7.24 -11.69
N ALA A 177 -10.72 -7.77 -11.18
CA ALA A 177 -11.97 -7.90 -11.91
C ALA A 177 -12.91 -6.70 -11.73
N ASN A 178 -12.90 -6.04 -10.57
CA ASN A 178 -13.92 -5.04 -10.19
C ASN A 178 -13.34 -3.72 -9.67
N GLY A 179 -12.02 -3.56 -9.70
CA GLY A 179 -11.33 -2.39 -9.18
C GLY A 179 -11.70 -2.05 -7.75
N ILE A 180 -12.00 -0.77 -7.51
CA ILE A 180 -12.37 -0.26 -6.18
C ILE A 180 -13.77 -0.74 -5.72
N GLN A 181 -14.59 -1.26 -6.64
CA GLN A 181 -15.91 -1.84 -6.34
C GLN A 181 -15.82 -3.34 -5.97
N ALA A 182 -14.62 -3.90 -5.86
CA ALA A 182 -14.42 -5.27 -5.40
C ALA A 182 -14.97 -5.49 -3.98
N PHE A 183 -15.53 -6.67 -3.72
CA PHE A 183 -15.86 -7.11 -2.38
C PHE A 183 -14.68 -7.83 -1.74
N TYR A 184 -14.30 -7.42 -0.53
CA TYR A 184 -13.15 -7.93 0.22
C TYR A 184 -13.32 -7.69 1.73
N LEU A 185 -12.90 -8.65 2.57
CA LEU A 185 -13.00 -8.57 4.04
C LEU A 185 -14.40 -8.14 4.53
N SER A 186 -15.48 -8.73 3.99
CA SER A 186 -16.89 -8.46 4.34
C SER A 186 -17.54 -7.16 3.81
N LYS A 187 -16.83 -6.29 3.08
CA LYS A 187 -17.39 -5.06 2.51
C LYS A 187 -16.80 -4.77 1.12
N TYR A 188 -17.33 -3.75 0.44
CA TYR A 188 -16.66 -3.22 -0.75
C TYR A 188 -15.35 -2.52 -0.37
N VAL A 189 -14.33 -2.63 -1.21
CA VAL A 189 -13.03 -1.98 -1.02
C VAL A 189 -13.18 -0.47 -0.83
N LEU A 190 -14.02 0.19 -1.63
CA LEU A 190 -14.35 1.61 -1.44
C LEU A 190 -14.90 1.93 -0.04
N VAL A 191 -15.70 1.02 0.54
CA VAL A 191 -16.29 1.20 1.87
C VAL A 191 -15.23 1.05 2.94
N TRP A 192 -14.35 0.06 2.83
CA TRP A 192 -13.21 -0.08 3.73
C TRP A 192 -12.33 1.16 3.73
N MET A 193 -11.98 1.67 2.56
CA MET A 193 -11.12 2.82 2.45
C MET A 193 -11.76 4.09 3.02
N MET A 194 -13.06 4.31 2.81
CA MET A 194 -13.80 5.40 3.48
C MET A 194 -13.79 5.23 5.00
N THR A 195 -14.05 4.03 5.52
CA THR A 195 -14.04 3.77 6.97
C THR A 195 -12.67 4.07 7.59
N PHE A 196 -11.57 3.69 6.94
CA PHE A 196 -10.23 4.03 7.42
C PHE A 196 -10.00 5.54 7.44
N CYS A 197 -10.42 6.25 6.38
CA CYS A 197 -10.32 7.71 6.36
C CYS A 197 -11.16 8.35 7.46
N GLU A 198 -12.44 8.00 7.58
CA GLU A 198 -13.37 8.59 8.55
C GLU A 198 -12.86 8.43 9.98
N ASN A 199 -12.37 7.24 10.34
CA ASN A 199 -11.84 6.98 11.68
C ASN A 199 -10.58 7.79 12.00
N LEU A 200 -9.74 8.07 10.99
CA LEU A 200 -8.48 8.79 11.19
C LEU A 200 -8.60 10.31 10.99
N MET A 201 -9.65 10.78 10.30
CA MET A 201 -9.93 12.22 10.12
C MET A 201 -10.62 12.87 11.33
N GLU A 202 -10.94 12.12 12.38
CA GLU A 202 -11.41 12.70 13.65
C GLU A 202 -10.36 13.66 14.25
N GLU A 203 -9.08 13.47 13.92
CA GLU A 203 -7.99 14.38 14.23
C GLU A 203 -7.77 15.40 13.09
N LYS A 204 -7.47 16.67 13.44
CA LYS A 204 -7.26 17.76 12.46
C LYS A 204 -6.16 17.44 11.44
N GLU A 205 -5.13 16.72 11.85
CA GLU A 205 -4.02 16.32 10.97
C GLU A 205 -4.48 15.26 9.96
N GLY A 206 -5.38 14.35 10.35
CA GLY A 206 -5.94 13.36 9.46
C GLY A 206 -6.75 13.97 8.32
N GLU A 207 -7.54 15.01 8.58
CA GLU A 207 -8.29 15.72 7.52
C GLU A 207 -7.35 16.34 6.47
N LEU A 208 -6.22 16.89 6.90
CA LEU A 208 -5.22 17.50 6.01
C LEU A 208 -4.67 16.48 5.00
N PHE A 209 -4.28 15.29 5.47
CA PHE A 209 -3.64 14.29 4.62
C PHE A 209 -4.62 13.36 3.91
N LEU A 210 -5.74 13.00 4.54
CA LEU A 210 -6.70 12.04 4.00
C LEU A 210 -7.82 12.69 3.19
N GLY A 211 -8.09 13.98 3.37
CA GLY A 211 -9.11 14.72 2.63
C GLY A 211 -9.05 14.50 1.11
N PRO A 212 -7.88 14.62 0.45
CA PRO A 212 -7.75 14.41 -0.99
C PRO A 212 -8.14 13.02 -1.48
N ILE A 213 -7.75 11.96 -0.77
CA ILE A 213 -8.10 10.59 -1.17
C ILE A 213 -9.56 10.26 -0.83
N TYR A 214 -10.04 10.73 0.32
CA TYR A 214 -11.42 10.55 0.74
C TYR A 214 -12.41 11.18 -0.25
N GLN A 215 -12.16 12.42 -0.69
CA GLN A 215 -13.00 13.09 -1.69
C GLN A 215 -13.01 12.34 -3.03
N ARG A 216 -11.85 11.85 -3.49
CA ARG A 216 -11.73 11.06 -4.71
C ARG A 216 -12.55 9.78 -4.63
N ILE A 217 -12.49 9.06 -3.52
CA ILE A 217 -13.22 7.79 -3.36
C ILE A 217 -14.72 8.05 -3.20
N ASN A 218 -15.10 9.08 -2.46
CA ASN A 218 -16.49 9.45 -2.28
C ASN A 218 -17.16 9.90 -3.60
N SER A 219 -16.41 10.50 -4.53
CA SER A 219 -16.96 10.80 -5.86
C SER A 219 -17.21 9.54 -6.69
N LEU A 220 -16.40 8.49 -6.53
CA LEU A 220 -16.60 7.20 -7.20
C LEU A 220 -17.82 6.43 -6.65
N LYS A 221 -18.20 6.67 -5.40
CA LYS A 221 -19.46 6.16 -4.82
C LYS A 221 -20.70 6.78 -5.47
N ARG A 222 -20.59 8.03 -5.95
CA ARG A 222 -21.70 8.85 -6.49
C ARG A 222 -21.77 8.86 -8.01
N ALA A 223 -20.91 8.10 -8.70
CA ALA A 223 -21.10 7.81 -10.11
C ALA A 223 -22.26 6.80 -10.21
N ASP A 224 -23.47 7.33 -10.06
CA ASP A 224 -24.72 6.58 -10.16
C ASP A 224 -24.92 6.12 -11.61
N PHE A 225 -25.36 4.86 -11.72
CA PHE A 225 -26.05 4.30 -12.89
C PHE A 225 -27.40 4.98 -13.09
#